data_AF-A0AAE0FW28-F1
#
_entry.id   AF-A0AAE0FW28-F1
#
_cell.length_a   1.000
_cell.length_b   1.000
_cell.length_c   1.000
_cell.angle_alpha   90.00
_cell.angle_beta   90.00
_cell.angle_gamma   90.00
#
_symmetry.space_group_name_H-M   'P 1'
#
loop_
_entity.id
_entity.type
_entity.pdbx_description
1 polymer ?
#
loop_
_entity_poly.entity_id
_entity_poly.type
_entity_poly.pdbx_seq_one_letter_code
_entity_poly.pdbx_strand_id
1 'polypeptide(L)'
;MENMLTLSGGLAKINLYIPVLVGIAGVLFDFSYKSSVLGSIMEGLERPTGPLASDKIPFAAILAIFAIYVLCHFGYVFTQLCDDGWDNSTPRVVKKYKTGIAARFVGAHENTFEAWCFFSVTIIIAKSEALLPTQDLAKLSVLFVLLRIMYTVAYISNVDIIRTITWFASTAIPVLLLFIAAAPPEYYSSTLVYLTDIGV
;
A
#
# COMPACT_ATOMS: atom_id res chain seq x y z
N MET A 1 4.15 21.42 -34.60
CA MET A 1 5.11 20.37 -34.16
C MET A 1 4.97 19.99 -32.68
N GLU A 2 3.95 20.47 -31.95
CA GLU A 2 3.86 20.27 -30.49
C GLU A 2 3.35 18.89 -30.01
N ASN A 3 2.82 18.02 -30.87
CA ASN A 3 2.13 16.78 -30.45
C ASN A 3 2.85 15.46 -30.79
N MET A 4 4.11 15.48 -31.25
CA MET A 4 4.86 14.24 -31.55
C MET A 4 5.60 13.63 -30.36
N LEU A 5 5.87 14.41 -29.32
CA LEU A 5 6.57 13.94 -28.11
C LEU A 5 5.59 13.63 -26.95
N THR A 6 4.30 13.88 -27.14
CA THR A 6 3.31 13.62 -26.09
C THR A 6 2.83 12.17 -26.21
N LEU A 7 2.89 11.45 -25.09
CA LEU A 7 2.18 10.17 -24.92
C LEU A 7 0.66 10.40 -24.72
N SER A 8 0.15 11.60 -25.03
CA SER A 8 -1.28 11.89 -25.00
C SER A 8 -1.93 11.39 -26.30
N GLY A 9 -2.90 10.50 -26.13
CA GLY A 9 -3.61 9.80 -27.18
C GLY A 9 -4.09 8.41 -26.72
N GLY A 10 -5.10 7.86 -27.40
CA GLY A 10 -5.67 6.54 -27.06
C GLY A 10 -4.67 5.37 -27.19
N LEU A 11 -5.15 4.16 -26.90
CA LEU A 11 -4.40 2.89 -26.84
C LEU A 11 -3.38 2.67 -27.99
N ALA A 12 -3.64 3.21 -29.18
CA ALA A 12 -2.77 3.07 -30.36
C ALA A 12 -1.37 3.70 -30.19
N LYS A 13 -1.23 4.89 -29.58
CA LYS A 13 0.09 5.52 -29.36
C LYS A 13 0.85 4.84 -28.23
N ILE A 14 0.13 4.44 -27.17
CA ILE A 14 0.69 3.69 -26.04
C ILE A 14 1.24 2.34 -26.53
N ASN A 15 0.52 1.62 -27.41
CA ASN A 15 0.96 0.36 -28.01
C ASN A 15 2.21 0.48 -28.89
N LEU A 16 2.54 1.66 -29.42
CA LEU A 16 3.75 1.85 -30.22
C LEU A 16 5.02 1.90 -29.34
N TYR A 17 4.94 2.54 -28.18
CA TYR A 17 6.08 2.71 -27.27
C TYR A 17 6.19 1.59 -26.24
N ILE A 18 5.09 0.92 -25.87
CA ILE A 18 5.11 -0.22 -24.94
C ILE A 18 6.14 -1.29 -25.35
N PRO A 19 6.21 -1.77 -26.61
CA PRO A 19 7.17 -2.80 -27.00
C PRO A 19 8.63 -2.36 -26.81
N VAL A 20 8.93 -1.09 -27.09
CA VAL A 20 10.28 -0.52 -26.92
C VAL A 20 10.63 -0.40 -25.44
N LEU A 21 9.71 0.10 -24.62
CA LEU A 21 9.90 0.23 -23.18
C LEU A 21 10.00 -1.15 -22.49
N VAL A 22 9.19 -2.12 -22.91
CA VAL A 22 9.26 -3.51 -22.45
C VAL A 22 10.57 -4.15 -22.89
N GLY A 23 11.06 -3.86 -24.10
CA GLY A 23 12.38 -4.30 -24.56
C GLY A 23 13.52 -3.74 -23.72
N ILE A 24 13.52 -2.43 -23.44
CA ILE A 24 14.51 -1.78 -22.57
C ILE A 24 14.44 -2.34 -21.15
N ALA A 25 13.23 -2.46 -20.59
CA ALA A 25 13.02 -3.06 -19.27
C ALA A 25 13.50 -4.52 -19.24
N GLY A 26 13.29 -5.29 -20.31
CA GLY A 26 13.76 -6.65 -20.46
C GLY A 26 15.29 -6.75 -20.51
N VAL A 27 15.97 -5.84 -21.20
CA VAL A 27 17.45 -5.77 -21.21
C VAL A 27 17.99 -5.38 -19.84
N LEU A 28 17.37 -4.40 -19.16
CA LEU A 28 17.74 -4.00 -17.79
C LEU A 28 17.47 -5.12 -16.79
N PHE A 29 16.39 -5.89 -16.99
CA PHE A 29 16.05 -7.05 -16.19
C PHE A 29 17.02 -8.20 -16.43
N ASP A 30 17.39 -8.52 -17.67
CA ASP A 30 18.40 -9.55 -18.00
C ASP A 30 19.79 -9.17 -17.45
N PHE A 31 20.16 -7.90 -17.53
CA PHE A 31 21.37 -7.36 -16.91
C PHE A 31 21.34 -7.49 -15.38
N SER A 32 20.20 -7.18 -14.77
CA SER A 32 19.97 -7.36 -13.34
C SER A 32 19.97 -8.86 -12.96
N TYR A 33 19.39 -9.72 -13.78
CA TYR A 33 19.28 -11.16 -13.57
C TYR A 33 20.64 -11.86 -13.62
N LYS A 34 21.52 -11.41 -14.51
CA LYS A 34 22.91 -11.89 -14.60
C LYS A 34 23.83 -11.26 -13.56
N SER A 35 23.36 -10.30 -12.77
CA SER A 35 24.14 -9.72 -11.68
C SER A 35 24.26 -10.72 -10.52
N SER A 36 25.45 -10.83 -9.94
CA SER A 36 25.71 -11.64 -8.74
C SER A 36 24.85 -11.20 -7.54
N VAL A 37 24.44 -9.93 -7.52
CA VAL A 37 23.56 -9.34 -6.52
C VAL A 37 22.15 -9.94 -6.57
N LEU A 38 21.57 -10.09 -7.77
CA LEU A 38 20.24 -10.69 -7.87
C LEU A 38 20.26 -12.19 -7.55
N GLY A 39 21.36 -12.90 -7.86
CA GLY A 39 21.55 -14.28 -7.42
C GLY A 39 21.42 -14.44 -5.90
N SER A 40 22.10 -13.60 -5.12
CA SER A 40 22.02 -13.61 -3.64
C SER A 40 20.65 -13.18 -3.12
N ILE A 41 19.97 -12.25 -3.79
CA ILE A 41 18.58 -11.87 -3.46
C ILE A 41 17.61 -13.02 -3.74
N MET A 42 17.80 -13.74 -4.85
CA MET A 42 16.95 -14.86 -5.27
C MET A 42 17.16 -16.10 -4.39
N GLU A 43 18.39 -16.34 -3.94
CA GLU A 43 18.75 -17.34 -2.93
C GLU A 43 18.13 -16.98 -1.56
N GLY A 44 18.09 -15.69 -1.21
CA GLY A 44 17.33 -15.19 -0.05
C GLY A 44 15.80 -15.16 -0.24
N LEU A 45 15.30 -15.27 -1.48
CA LEU A 45 13.89 -15.38 -1.84
C LEU A 45 13.44 -16.84 -2.00
N GLU A 46 14.32 -17.82 -1.75
CA GLU A 46 13.92 -19.21 -1.65
C GLU A 46 12.70 -19.31 -0.74
N ARG A 47 11.60 -19.78 -1.37
CA ARG A 47 10.25 -19.59 -0.89
C ARG A 47 10.13 -20.19 0.51
N PRO A 48 9.74 -19.41 1.55
CA PRO A 48 9.53 -19.97 2.87
C PRO A 48 8.46 -21.05 2.77
N THR A 49 8.86 -22.32 2.94
CA THR A 49 7.97 -23.48 2.92
C THR A 49 7.29 -23.61 4.29
N GLY A 50 6.51 -22.60 4.67
CA GLY A 50 5.77 -22.55 5.93
C GLY A 50 4.98 -21.25 6.13
N PRO A 51 4.10 -21.19 7.14
CA PRO A 51 3.43 -19.95 7.54
C PRO A 51 4.47 -18.87 7.83
N LEU A 52 4.19 -17.63 7.41
CA LEU A 52 5.09 -16.51 7.67
C LEU A 52 5.28 -16.35 9.19
N ALA A 53 6.53 -16.36 9.64
CA ALA A 53 6.85 -16.16 11.05
C ALA A 53 6.27 -14.82 11.55
N SER A 54 5.74 -14.82 12.78
CA SER A 54 5.02 -13.66 13.33
C SER A 54 5.85 -12.38 13.35
N ASP A 55 7.17 -12.49 13.42
CA ASP A 55 8.08 -11.35 13.39
C ASP A 55 8.14 -10.64 12.03
N LYS A 56 7.79 -11.34 10.93
CA LYS A 56 7.78 -10.81 9.56
C LYS A 56 6.40 -10.29 9.12
N ILE A 57 5.33 -10.69 9.80
CA ILE A 57 3.95 -10.28 9.47
C ILE A 57 3.78 -8.75 9.37
N PRO A 58 4.34 -7.92 10.28
CA PRO A 58 4.21 -6.47 10.17
C PRO A 58 4.79 -5.88 8.88
N PHE A 59 5.92 -6.40 8.39
CA PHE A 59 6.51 -5.96 7.13
C PHE A 59 5.70 -6.45 5.91
N ALA A 60 5.18 -7.67 5.97
CA ALA A 60 4.28 -8.17 4.94
C ALA A 60 2.99 -7.32 4.87
N ALA A 61 2.49 -6.85 6.02
CA ALA A 61 1.36 -5.93 6.07
C ALA A 61 1.67 -4.59 5.37
N ILE A 62 2.86 -4.00 5.58
CA ILE A 62 3.29 -2.80 4.86
C ILE A 62 3.24 -3.02 3.34
N LEU A 63 3.77 -4.15 2.87
CA LEU A 63 3.73 -4.51 1.45
C LEU A 63 2.29 -4.74 0.94
N ALA A 64 1.43 -5.35 1.75
CA ALA A 64 0.02 -5.55 1.40
C ALA A 64 -0.71 -4.21 1.22
N ILE A 65 -0.48 -3.23 2.09
CA ILE A 65 -1.07 -1.89 1.94
C ILE A 65 -0.54 -1.18 0.69
N PHE A 66 0.76 -1.30 0.41
CA PHE A 66 1.33 -0.79 -0.84
C PHE A 66 0.69 -1.44 -2.07
N ALA A 67 0.43 -2.75 -2.02
CA ALA A 67 -0.29 -3.45 -3.08
C ALA A 67 -1.73 -2.91 -3.26
N ILE A 68 -2.46 -2.64 -2.16
CA ILE A 68 -3.79 -2.00 -2.24
C ILE A 68 -3.70 -0.61 -2.88
N TYR A 69 -2.69 0.19 -2.54
CA TYR A 69 -2.43 1.50 -3.15
C TYR A 69 -2.22 1.39 -4.68
N VAL A 70 -1.42 0.41 -5.11
CA VAL A 70 -1.16 0.12 -6.53
C VAL A 70 -2.43 -0.35 -7.24
N LEU A 71 -3.22 -1.23 -6.61
CA LEU A 71 -4.50 -1.69 -7.16
C LEU A 71 -5.50 -0.54 -7.36
N CYS A 72 -5.59 0.39 -6.41
CA CYS A 72 -6.43 1.59 -6.57
C CYS A 72 -5.95 2.46 -7.75
N HIS A 73 -4.63 2.57 -7.94
CA HIS A 73 -4.06 3.28 -9.07
C HIS A 73 -4.44 2.63 -10.41
N PHE A 74 -4.32 1.30 -10.50
CA PHE A 74 -4.73 0.56 -11.69
C PHE A 74 -6.22 0.67 -11.96
N GLY A 75 -7.08 0.64 -10.94
CA GLY A 75 -8.51 0.89 -11.09
C GLY A 75 -8.80 2.26 -11.71
N TYR A 76 -8.12 3.30 -11.23
CA TYR A 76 -8.17 4.63 -11.85
C TYR A 76 -7.69 4.61 -13.31
N VAL A 77 -6.54 4.00 -13.60
CA VAL A 77 -6.01 3.92 -14.98
C VAL A 77 -6.98 3.21 -15.90
N PHE A 78 -7.57 2.11 -15.45
CA PHE A 78 -8.56 1.36 -16.22
C PHE A 78 -9.78 2.23 -16.57
N THR A 79 -10.32 2.97 -15.60
CA THR A 79 -11.45 3.89 -15.87
C THR A 79 -11.10 4.96 -16.93
N GLN A 80 -9.87 5.49 -16.91
CA GLN A 80 -9.42 6.45 -17.92
C GLN A 80 -9.25 5.85 -19.32
N LEU A 81 -8.83 4.59 -19.41
CA LEU A 81 -8.67 3.92 -20.69
C LEU A 81 -10.03 3.65 -21.38
N CYS A 82 -11.13 3.60 -20.61
CA CYS A 82 -12.49 3.43 -21.13
C CYS A 82 -13.14 4.75 -21.59
N ASP A 83 -12.82 5.89 -20.97
CA ASP A 83 -13.48 7.21 -21.16
C ASP A 83 -12.69 8.16 -22.11
N ASP A 84 -12.25 7.71 -23.29
CA ASP A 84 -11.55 8.54 -24.33
C ASP A 84 -10.01 8.67 -24.23
N GLY A 85 -9.36 7.96 -23.31
CA GLY A 85 -7.91 7.75 -23.32
C GLY A 85 -7.10 8.60 -22.35
N TRP A 86 -5.80 8.31 -22.28
CA TRP A 86 -4.93 8.83 -21.22
C TRP A 86 -4.19 10.10 -21.67
N ASP A 87 -4.53 11.25 -21.09
CA ASP A 87 -3.76 12.49 -21.23
C ASP A 87 -2.56 12.53 -20.26
N ASN A 88 -1.37 12.40 -20.83
CA ASN A 88 -0.09 12.45 -20.12
C ASN A 88 0.45 13.87 -19.90
N SER A 89 -0.13 14.89 -20.52
CA SER A 89 0.40 16.26 -20.43
C SER A 89 0.13 16.89 -19.06
N THR A 90 -1.04 16.62 -18.46
CA THR A 90 -1.45 17.21 -17.19
C THR A 90 -2.10 16.20 -16.22
N PRO A 91 -1.44 15.06 -15.91
CA PRO A 91 -2.07 13.93 -15.21
C PRO A 91 -2.61 14.28 -13.82
N ARG A 92 -2.02 15.27 -13.14
CA ARG A 92 -2.49 15.75 -11.83
C ARG A 92 -3.76 16.61 -11.93
N VAL A 93 -3.89 17.38 -13.01
CA VAL A 93 -5.07 18.21 -13.27
C VAL A 93 -6.22 17.31 -13.66
N VAL A 94 -5.98 16.35 -14.54
CA VAL A 94 -6.94 15.35 -15.00
C VAL A 94 -7.53 14.54 -13.83
N LYS A 95 -6.73 14.18 -12.82
CA LYS A 95 -7.21 13.51 -11.59
C LYS A 95 -8.23 14.34 -10.80
N LYS A 96 -8.04 15.66 -10.71
CA LYS A 96 -8.87 16.55 -9.86
C LYS A 96 -10.31 16.72 -10.36
N TYR A 97 -10.52 16.63 -11.66
CA TYR A 97 -11.84 16.86 -12.28
C TYR A 97 -12.61 15.58 -12.57
N LYS A 98 -12.15 14.44 -12.04
CA LYS A 98 -12.87 13.17 -12.21
C LYS A 98 -14.17 13.16 -11.41
N THR A 99 -15.14 12.44 -11.94
CA THR A 99 -16.44 12.19 -11.32
C THR A 99 -16.73 10.68 -11.30
N GLY A 100 -17.82 10.29 -10.64
CA GLY A 100 -18.28 8.89 -10.63
C GLY A 100 -17.25 7.91 -10.07
N ILE A 101 -17.09 6.76 -10.72
CA ILE A 101 -16.23 5.67 -10.24
C ILE A 101 -14.73 6.03 -10.32
N ALA A 102 -14.31 6.81 -11.33
CA ALA A 102 -12.93 7.27 -11.46
C ALA A 102 -12.52 8.15 -10.28
N ALA A 103 -13.39 9.07 -9.85
CA ALA A 103 -13.16 9.89 -8.66
C ALA A 103 -13.01 9.05 -7.39
N ARG A 104 -13.80 7.96 -7.26
CA ARG A 104 -13.73 7.06 -6.11
C ARG A 104 -12.41 6.28 -6.06
N PHE A 105 -11.90 5.82 -7.21
CA PHE A 105 -10.57 5.20 -7.26
C PHE A 105 -9.44 6.18 -6.93
N VAL A 106 -9.52 7.43 -7.42
CA VAL A 106 -8.56 8.49 -7.06
C VAL A 106 -8.57 8.74 -5.56
N GLY A 107 -9.74 8.92 -4.95
CA GLY A 107 -9.87 9.15 -3.51
C GLY A 107 -9.37 7.96 -2.67
N ALA A 108 -9.68 6.73 -3.07
CA ALA A 108 -9.17 5.53 -2.41
C ALA A 108 -7.65 5.39 -2.51
N HIS A 109 -7.07 5.73 -3.68
CA HIS A 109 -5.63 5.72 -3.93
C HIS A 109 -4.89 6.72 -3.05
N GLU A 110 -5.35 7.98 -3.01
CA GLU A 110 -4.72 9.04 -2.22
C GLU A 110 -4.80 8.72 -0.72
N ASN A 111 -5.97 8.32 -0.22
CA ASN A 111 -6.11 7.97 1.19
C ASN A 111 -5.28 6.73 1.57
N THR A 112 -5.17 5.74 0.68
CA THR A 112 -4.35 4.56 0.95
C THR A 112 -2.86 4.91 0.96
N PHE A 113 -2.41 5.88 0.17
CA PHE A 113 -1.04 6.37 0.24
C PHE A 113 -0.73 7.03 1.58
N GLU A 114 -1.62 7.89 2.07
CA GLU A 114 -1.48 8.52 3.39
C GLU A 114 -1.43 7.47 4.51
N ALA A 115 -2.37 6.52 4.49
CA ALA A 115 -2.43 5.42 5.45
C ALA A 115 -1.18 4.53 5.39
N TRP A 116 -0.67 4.25 4.19
CA TRP A 116 0.54 3.48 3.99
C TRP A 116 1.76 4.16 4.62
N CYS A 117 1.98 5.44 4.32
CA CYS A 117 3.09 6.21 4.88
C CYS A 117 3.03 6.21 6.40
N PHE A 118 1.86 6.50 6.97
CA PHE A 118 1.69 6.60 8.41
C PHE A 118 1.87 5.26 9.13
N PHE A 119 1.26 4.20 8.59
CA PHE A 119 1.39 2.85 9.13
C PHE A 119 2.82 2.33 9.04
N SER A 120 3.51 2.55 7.91
CA SER A 120 4.87 2.05 7.68
C SER A 120 5.86 2.61 8.69
N VAL A 121 5.86 3.94 8.89
CA VAL A 121 6.72 4.58 9.89
C VAL A 121 6.43 4.05 11.29
N THR A 122 5.14 3.94 11.64
CA THR A 122 4.72 3.49 12.96
C THR A 122 5.11 2.04 13.25
N ILE A 123 4.93 1.13 12.29
CA ILE A 123 5.29 -0.29 12.46
C ILE A 123 6.81 -0.46 12.62
N ILE A 124 7.60 0.32 11.88
CA ILE A 124 9.06 0.28 12.00
C ILE A 124 9.48 0.70 13.41
N ILE A 125 8.92 1.80 13.94
CA ILE A 125 9.16 2.27 15.31
C ILE A 125 8.67 1.21 16.33
N ALA A 126 7.45 0.71 16.17
CA ALA A 126 6.86 -0.25 17.10
C ALA A 126 7.69 -1.53 17.21
N LYS A 127 8.30 -1.96 16.10
CA LYS A 127 9.18 -3.11 16.07
C LYS A 127 10.59 -2.80 16.60
N SER A 128 11.16 -1.63 16.31
CA SER A 128 12.52 -1.26 16.76
C SER A 128 12.59 -1.07 18.27
N GLU A 129 11.56 -0.43 18.84
CA GLU A 129 11.44 -0.18 20.28
C GLU A 129 10.79 -1.34 21.04
N ALA A 130 10.43 -2.42 20.34
CA ALA A 130 9.73 -3.58 20.91
C ALA A 130 8.50 -3.19 21.76
N LEU A 131 7.68 -2.25 21.26
CA LEU A 131 6.56 -1.66 22.01
C LEU A 131 5.49 -2.68 22.44
N LEU A 132 5.39 -3.80 21.73
CA LEU A 132 4.46 -4.89 22.01
C LEU A 132 5.14 -6.26 21.74
N PRO A 133 4.65 -7.34 22.37
CA PRO A 133 4.96 -8.70 21.98
C PRO A 133 4.78 -8.89 20.48
N THR A 134 5.70 -9.67 19.90
CA THR A 134 5.75 -9.88 18.45
C THR A 134 4.42 -10.42 17.87
N GLN A 135 3.71 -11.26 18.64
CA GLN A 135 2.43 -11.82 18.21
C GLN A 135 1.31 -10.76 18.16
N ASP A 136 1.27 -9.83 19.12
CA ASP A 136 0.21 -8.82 19.17
C ASP A 136 0.43 -7.74 18.11
N LEU A 137 1.68 -7.34 17.88
CA LEU A 137 2.02 -6.46 16.75
C LEU A 137 1.64 -7.09 15.40
N ALA A 138 1.82 -8.42 15.26
CA ALA A 138 1.39 -9.16 14.08
C ALA A 138 -0.15 -9.16 13.92
N LYS A 139 -0.91 -9.43 15.00
CA LYS A 139 -2.38 -9.39 14.99
C LYS A 139 -2.90 -7.99 14.57
N LEU A 140 -2.35 -6.92 15.17
CA LEU A 140 -2.71 -5.55 14.83
C LEU A 140 -2.37 -5.19 13.38
N SER A 141 -1.25 -5.69 12.87
CA SER A 141 -0.85 -5.50 11.46
C SER A 141 -1.82 -6.18 10.50
N VAL A 142 -2.26 -7.40 10.81
CA VAL A 142 -3.28 -8.12 10.01
C VAL A 142 -4.62 -7.39 10.08
N LEU A 143 -5.05 -6.99 11.28
CA LEU A 143 -6.30 -6.23 11.46
C LEU A 143 -6.29 -4.94 10.66
N PHE A 144 -5.17 -4.20 10.66
CA PHE A 144 -5.01 -2.99 9.85
C PHE A 144 -5.25 -3.30 8.36
N VAL A 145 -4.62 -4.34 7.82
CA VAL A 145 -4.79 -4.76 6.41
C VAL A 145 -6.25 -5.09 6.11
N LEU A 146 -6.92 -5.87 6.96
CA LEU A 146 -8.34 -6.21 6.77
C LEU A 146 -9.25 -4.97 6.78
N LEU A 147 -9.03 -4.05 7.72
CA LEU A 147 -9.76 -2.79 7.78
C LEU A 147 -9.51 -1.93 6.53
N ARG A 148 -8.29 -1.91 6.00
CA ARG A 148 -7.96 -1.18 4.76
C ARG A 148 -8.55 -1.81 3.51
N ILE A 149 -8.68 -3.14 3.45
CA ILE A 149 -9.42 -3.82 2.38
C ILE A 149 -10.90 -3.40 2.43
N MET A 150 -11.53 -3.48 3.60
CA MET A 150 -12.93 -3.07 3.76
C MET A 150 -13.14 -1.59 3.45
N TYR A 151 -12.25 -0.72 3.90
CA TYR A 151 -12.25 0.71 3.58
C TYR A 151 -12.23 0.95 2.07
N THR A 152 -11.28 0.33 1.37
CA THR A 152 -11.11 0.51 -0.08
C THR A 152 -12.32 0.02 -0.86
N VAL A 153 -12.87 -1.15 -0.51
CA VAL A 153 -14.09 -1.69 -1.12
C VAL A 153 -15.28 -0.76 -0.89
N ALA A 154 -15.45 -0.27 0.35
CA ALA A 154 -16.52 0.68 0.69
C ALA A 154 -16.37 2.01 -0.05
N TYR A 155 -15.13 2.50 -0.21
CA TYR A 155 -14.85 3.73 -0.95
C TYR A 155 -15.25 3.60 -2.42
N ILE A 156 -14.81 2.53 -3.09
CA ILE A 156 -15.11 2.29 -4.51
C ILE A 156 -16.60 2.05 -4.73
N SER A 157 -17.27 1.37 -3.78
CA SER A 157 -18.70 1.06 -3.83
C SER A 157 -19.61 2.21 -3.37
N ASN A 158 -19.03 3.34 -2.95
CA ASN A 158 -19.77 4.51 -2.44
C ASN A 158 -20.62 4.22 -1.19
N VAL A 159 -20.13 3.37 -0.27
CA VAL A 159 -20.77 3.09 1.02
C VAL A 159 -20.08 3.90 2.12
N ASP A 160 -20.60 5.09 2.38
CA ASP A 160 -19.99 6.12 3.20
C ASP A 160 -19.84 5.76 4.69
N ILE A 161 -20.85 5.13 5.30
CA ILE A 161 -20.83 4.75 6.71
C ILE A 161 -19.73 3.71 7.01
N ILE A 162 -19.62 2.67 6.17
CA ILE A 162 -18.58 1.64 6.31
C ILE A 162 -17.20 2.26 6.09
N ARG A 163 -17.06 3.11 5.07
CA ARG A 163 -15.82 3.83 4.80
C ARG A 163 -15.36 4.62 6.02
N THR A 164 -16.24 5.39 6.67
CA THR A 164 -15.86 6.19 7.84
C THR A 164 -15.49 5.33 9.04
N ILE A 165 -16.26 4.27 9.34
CA ILE A 165 -16.00 3.38 10.47
C ILE A 165 -14.64 2.67 10.30
N THR A 166 -14.41 2.08 9.14
CA THR A 166 -13.17 1.37 8.81
C THR A 166 -11.96 2.29 8.74
N TRP A 167 -12.13 3.52 8.26
CA TRP A 167 -11.09 4.55 8.30
C TRP A 167 -10.68 4.89 9.73
N PHE A 168 -11.65 5.17 10.59
CA PHE A 168 -11.40 5.51 11.98
C PHE A 168 -10.73 4.35 12.73
N ALA A 169 -11.28 3.14 12.59
CA ALA A 169 -10.74 1.94 13.22
C ALA A 169 -9.32 1.60 12.75
N SER A 170 -9.04 1.69 11.43
CA SER A 170 -7.69 1.43 10.92
C SER A 170 -6.70 2.49 11.38
N THR A 171 -7.09 3.77 11.38
CA THR A 171 -6.23 4.89 11.78
C THR A 171 -5.92 4.86 13.28
N ALA A 172 -6.84 4.36 14.10
CA ALA A 172 -6.61 4.22 15.54
C ALA A 172 -5.40 3.33 15.86
N ILE A 173 -5.11 2.30 15.06
CA ILE A 173 -3.99 1.36 15.31
C ILE A 173 -2.63 2.09 15.33
N PRO A 174 -2.16 2.75 14.26
CA PRO A 174 -0.89 3.48 14.29
C PRO A 174 -0.92 4.65 15.28
N VAL A 175 -2.06 5.32 15.47
CA VAL A 175 -2.18 6.38 16.49
C VAL A 175 -1.89 5.84 17.90
N LEU A 176 -2.52 4.73 18.27
CA LEU A 176 -2.32 4.11 19.59
C LEU A 176 -0.89 3.59 19.77
N LEU A 177 -0.28 3.00 18.73
CA LEU A 177 1.12 2.58 18.78
C LEU A 177 2.07 3.76 19.00
N LEU A 178 1.82 4.91 18.38
CA LEU A 178 2.62 6.12 18.62
C LEU A 178 2.36 6.73 20.00
N PHE A 179 1.13 6.66 20.52
CA PHE A 179 0.87 7.04 21.91
C PHE A 179 1.63 6.17 22.90
N ILE A 180 1.68 4.86 22.65
CA ILE A 180 2.51 3.93 23.42
C ILE A 180 3.98 4.34 23.32
N ALA A 181 4.51 4.56 22.12
CA ALA A 181 5.91 4.98 21.91
C ALA A 181 6.29 6.27 22.63
N ALA A 182 5.33 7.19 22.80
CA ALA A 182 5.53 8.45 23.50
C ALA A 182 5.43 8.33 25.03
N ALA A 183 4.92 7.22 25.56
CA ALA A 183 4.77 7.00 26.99
C ALA A 183 6.12 6.63 27.65
N PRO A 184 6.32 6.95 28.94
CA PRO A 184 7.52 6.57 29.68
C PRO A 184 7.73 5.04 29.67
N PRO A 185 8.98 4.53 29.65
CA PRO A 185 9.26 3.10 29.48
C PRO A 185 8.62 2.16 30.52
N GLU A 186 8.34 2.71 31.69
CA GLU A 186 7.67 2.06 32.82
C GLU A 186 6.18 1.72 32.55
N TYR A 187 5.58 2.24 31.47
CA TYR A 187 4.23 1.88 31.02
C TYR A 187 4.18 0.64 30.11
N TYR A 188 5.29 0.25 29.47
CA TYR A 188 5.29 -0.88 28.52
C TYR A 188 5.03 -2.22 29.22
N SER A 189 5.62 -2.41 30.40
CA SER A 189 5.48 -3.63 31.20
C SER A 189 4.11 -3.72 31.87
N SER A 190 3.55 -2.60 32.31
CA SER A 190 2.25 -2.54 33.01
C SER A 190 1.05 -2.60 32.06
N THR A 191 1.16 -2.07 30.83
CA THR A 191 0.12 -2.19 29.79
C THR A 191 0.02 -3.63 29.27
N LEU A 192 1.16 -4.32 29.13
CA LEU A 192 1.18 -5.73 28.74
C LEU A 192 0.54 -6.63 29.79
N VAL A 193 0.78 -6.37 31.08
CA VAL A 193 0.09 -7.05 32.18
C VAL A 193 -1.43 -6.80 32.12
N TYR A 194 -1.85 -5.54 31.91
CA TYR A 194 -3.26 -5.19 31.80
C TYR A 194 -4.00 -5.86 30.63
N LEU A 195 -3.35 -6.01 29.48
CA LEU A 195 -3.92 -6.65 28.30
C LEU A 195 -3.93 -8.18 28.42
N THR A 196 -2.95 -8.78 29.09
CA THR A 196 -2.97 -10.22 29.41
C THR A 196 -3.99 -10.58 30.49
N ASP A 197 -4.23 -9.70 31.47
CA ASP A 197 -5.17 -9.94 32.57
C ASP A 197 -6.64 -9.88 32.15
N ILE A 198 -6.96 -9.21 31.03
CA ILE A 198 -8.31 -9.20 30.43
C ILE A 198 -8.55 -10.32 29.41
N GLY A 199 -7.58 -11.22 29.21
CA GLY A 199 -7.78 -12.47 28.45
C GLY A 199 -8.10 -12.28 26.96
N VAL A 200 -7.52 -11.27 26.31
CA VAL A 200 -7.64 -10.99 24.86
C VAL A 200 -6.42 -11.49 24.08
#